data_AF-A0AB39HNL1-F1
#
_entry.id   AF-A0AB39HNL1-F1
#
_cell.length_a   1.000
_cell.length_b   1.000
_cell.length_c   1.000
_cell.angle_alpha   90.00
_cell.angle_beta   90.00
_cell.angle_gamma   90.00
#
_symmetry.space_group_name_H-M   'P 1'
#
loop_
_entity.id
_entity.type
_entity.pdbx_description
1 polymer ?
#
loop_
_entity_poly.entity_id
_entity_poly.type
_entity_poly.pdbx_seq_one_letter_code
_entity_poly.pdbx_strand_id
1 'polypeptide(L)'
;MNTPNNDGLCPCGSGKTHHNCCGAPNVIALNPQKYNDELESIHDELIDFALSNYEETFIRQVEEGLQDSMMDETTADTYFSGITAWGIFQISVAKNKLTIFDIFLKNIKQKSIRKRTRKILEEWRQALPSVYIITSLEENGMELQDIQSKENYWVPIFEDENIPTGGVLIGTLLPFIGYHRFFFSSIEADEDIMPNIEKLLAQYQEGFQTSFPDFLNDLLMLDTKSGIEWEHPAQEEVAELLIQKNLEKETDPELTGLGIMVWHQFCLTYHPKIQKINTYAAALDYFMQMYIADNDEATQKKIAEEYSTTTASISAHYPKFIDLFEEIIMAADLHRSNQNASTSNPFGNRKDSLETSPKEQAFLLLSQADHATGSKRNKLIKQALAVYPNCLEAYLMLAESAQSLEEKSDLILQAIQAGENELGTEFFQENEGEFGFHPEAKNYLYANEIYMIHLAAMGELEDAIIQGEMLLHLNNMDNQGIRYQLLTLYLEAEQFEYAQLLLEKYAEDETASFLYNKALLSYHMNGLTKETKELLNIAKQQNPYVADFLTDRKEVPMDEPEFIMIGEESEAIAYAQDNYHLWIDEKILQEL
;
A
#
# COMPACT_ATOMS: atom_id res chain seq x y z
N MET A 1 -10.13 39.32 -5.50
CA MET A 1 -9.88 38.81 -6.86
C MET A 1 -8.49 38.20 -6.85
N ASN A 2 -8.46 36.87 -6.87
CA ASN A 2 -7.43 35.99 -7.44
C ASN A 2 -7.70 34.59 -6.89
N THR A 3 -8.68 33.93 -7.51
CA THR A 3 -8.76 32.47 -7.52
C THR A 3 -7.48 31.95 -8.18
N PRO A 4 -6.78 30.95 -7.62
CA PRO A 4 -5.67 30.31 -8.31
C PRO A 4 -6.20 29.70 -9.60
N ASN A 5 -5.54 30.00 -10.73
CA ASN A 5 -5.80 29.35 -12.01
C ASN A 5 -5.53 27.84 -11.85
N ASN A 6 -6.59 27.05 -11.79
CA ASN A 6 -6.51 25.59 -11.65
C ASN A 6 -6.57 24.92 -13.03
N ASP A 7 -5.65 25.32 -13.92
CA ASP A 7 -5.49 24.78 -15.29
C ASP A 7 -4.61 23.51 -15.31
N GLY A 8 -4.39 22.88 -14.15
CA GLY A 8 -3.69 21.61 -14.05
C GLY A 8 -4.50 20.46 -14.65
N LEU A 9 -3.82 19.59 -15.40
CA LEU A 9 -4.37 18.29 -15.78
C LEU A 9 -4.83 17.56 -14.52
N CYS A 10 -5.99 16.92 -14.60
CA CYS A 10 -6.59 16.26 -13.47
C CYS A 10 -5.70 15.08 -13.04
N PRO A 11 -5.39 14.94 -11.74
CA PRO A 11 -4.64 13.81 -11.19
C PRO A 11 -5.32 12.45 -11.44
N CYS A 12 -6.57 12.45 -11.92
CA CYS A 12 -7.27 11.27 -12.44
C CYS A 12 -6.58 10.63 -13.67
N GLY A 13 -5.64 11.34 -14.32
CA GLY A 13 -4.90 10.85 -15.49
C GLY A 13 -5.68 10.91 -16.81
N SER A 14 -6.84 11.58 -16.84
CA SER A 14 -7.72 11.69 -18.01
C SER A 14 -7.19 12.56 -19.16
N GLY A 15 -6.12 13.33 -18.92
CA GLY A 15 -5.65 14.34 -19.88
C GLY A 15 -6.56 15.57 -19.99
N LYS A 16 -7.61 15.68 -19.17
CA LYS A 16 -8.48 16.86 -19.03
C LYS A 16 -8.12 17.64 -17.77
N THR A 17 -8.50 18.92 -17.67
CA THR A 17 -8.28 19.74 -16.45
C THR A 17 -9.12 19.25 -15.28
N HIS A 18 -8.68 19.45 -14.03
CA HIS A 18 -9.39 18.98 -12.83
C HIS A 18 -10.88 19.40 -12.80
N HIS A 19 -11.18 20.66 -13.14
CA HIS A 19 -12.55 21.18 -13.20
C HIS A 19 -13.44 20.43 -14.23
N ASN A 20 -12.84 19.85 -15.28
CA ASN A 20 -13.52 19.13 -16.35
C ASN A 20 -13.37 17.59 -16.25
N CYS A 21 -12.78 17.08 -15.15
CA CYS A 21 -12.74 15.65 -14.76
C CYS A 21 -13.36 15.54 -13.36
N CYS A 22 -12.61 15.13 -12.35
CA CYS A 22 -13.12 14.85 -11.00
C CYS A 22 -13.70 16.06 -10.25
N GLY A 23 -13.39 17.29 -10.64
CA GLY A 23 -13.98 18.50 -10.07
C GLY A 23 -15.27 18.94 -10.76
N ALA A 24 -15.78 18.18 -11.73
CA ALA A 24 -17.02 18.49 -12.40
C ALA A 24 -18.21 17.94 -11.57
N PRO A 25 -19.26 18.75 -11.32
CA PRO A 25 -20.39 18.38 -10.46
C PRO A 25 -21.25 17.23 -11.03
N ASN A 26 -20.98 16.79 -12.26
CA ASN A 26 -21.70 15.77 -13.02
C ASN A 26 -20.87 14.49 -13.25
N VAL A 27 -19.83 14.24 -12.45
CA VAL A 27 -19.04 13.00 -12.50
C VAL A 27 -19.48 12.08 -11.38
N ILE A 28 -19.96 10.88 -11.75
CA ILE A 28 -20.19 9.79 -10.79
C ILE A 28 -18.84 9.11 -10.60
N ALA A 29 -18.37 9.04 -9.36
CA ALA A 29 -17.12 8.37 -9.03
C ALA A 29 -17.25 6.88 -9.36
N LEU A 30 -16.59 6.43 -10.44
CA LEU A 30 -16.32 5.00 -10.58
C LEU A 30 -15.42 4.58 -9.44
N ASN A 31 -15.75 3.43 -8.86
CA ASN A 31 -15.04 2.81 -7.76
C ASN A 31 -13.54 2.66 -8.11
N PRO A 32 -12.65 3.56 -7.61
CA PRO A 32 -11.21 3.50 -7.88
C PRO A 32 -10.62 2.17 -7.38
N GLN A 33 -11.31 1.55 -6.42
CA GLN A 33 -10.95 0.30 -5.80
C GLN A 33 -10.71 -0.79 -6.84
N LYS A 34 -11.59 -1.03 -7.82
CA LYS A 34 -11.44 -2.13 -8.79
C LYS A 34 -10.12 -2.10 -9.59
N TYR A 35 -9.58 -0.92 -9.85
CA TYR A 35 -8.30 -0.74 -10.52
C TYR A 35 -7.13 -0.75 -9.54
N ASN A 36 -7.34 -0.17 -8.35
CA ASN A 36 -6.35 -0.21 -7.29
C ASN A 36 -6.15 -1.65 -6.78
N ASP A 37 -7.18 -2.47 -6.68
CA ASP A 37 -7.13 -3.92 -6.38
C ASP A 37 -6.34 -4.67 -7.47
N GLU A 38 -6.51 -4.30 -8.74
CA GLU A 38 -5.72 -4.89 -9.84
C GLU A 38 -4.26 -4.43 -9.79
N LEU A 39 -3.99 -3.17 -9.41
CA LEU A 39 -2.64 -2.68 -9.16
C LEU A 39 -2.01 -3.36 -7.95
N GLU A 40 -2.74 -3.60 -6.87
CA GLU A 40 -2.28 -4.35 -5.68
C GLU A 40 -1.92 -5.78 -6.07
N SER A 41 -2.80 -6.47 -6.81
CA SER A 41 -2.47 -7.81 -7.31
C SER A 41 -1.19 -7.83 -8.17
N ILE A 42 -0.98 -6.81 -9.01
CA ILE A 42 0.24 -6.69 -9.84
C ILE A 42 1.47 -6.32 -9.00
N HIS A 43 1.30 -5.50 -7.96
CA HIS A 43 2.33 -5.16 -6.99
C HIS A 43 2.88 -6.42 -6.32
N ASP A 44 1.99 -7.28 -5.84
CA ASP A 44 2.37 -8.54 -5.21
C ASP A 44 3.03 -9.51 -6.19
N GLU A 45 2.47 -9.65 -7.40
CA GLU A 45 3.06 -10.47 -8.47
C GLU A 45 4.48 -9.99 -8.83
N LEU A 46 4.74 -8.69 -8.77
CA LEU A 46 6.06 -8.11 -9.03
C LEU A 46 7.05 -8.46 -7.91
N ILE A 47 6.65 -8.33 -6.65
CA ILE A 47 7.49 -8.69 -5.50
C ILE A 47 7.84 -10.19 -5.56
N ASP A 48 6.84 -11.04 -5.75
CA ASP A 48 7.02 -12.49 -5.86
C ASP A 48 7.94 -12.86 -7.04
N PHE A 49 7.74 -12.23 -8.20
CA PHE A 49 8.59 -12.44 -9.36
C PHE A 49 10.03 -12.02 -9.08
N ALA A 50 10.24 -10.86 -8.46
CA ALA A 50 11.56 -10.35 -8.14
C ALA A 50 12.30 -11.26 -7.17
N LEU A 51 11.69 -11.61 -6.03
CA LEU A 51 12.30 -12.45 -5.02
C LEU A 51 12.53 -13.88 -5.54
N SER A 52 11.53 -14.50 -6.18
CA SER A 52 11.65 -15.89 -6.65
C SER A 52 12.72 -16.10 -7.74
N ASN A 53 13.04 -15.06 -8.52
CA ASN A 53 13.94 -15.19 -9.67
C ASN A 53 15.28 -14.47 -9.49
N TYR A 54 15.37 -13.49 -8.58
CA TYR A 54 16.52 -12.59 -8.47
C TYR A 54 17.00 -12.37 -7.02
N GLU A 55 16.52 -13.14 -6.03
CA GLU A 55 17.00 -13.09 -4.64
C GLU A 55 18.54 -13.11 -4.55
N GLU A 56 19.22 -14.05 -5.22
CA GLU A 56 20.69 -14.10 -5.23
C GLU A 56 21.34 -12.81 -5.80
N THR A 57 20.66 -12.13 -6.73
CA THR A 57 21.16 -10.87 -7.30
C THR A 57 21.07 -9.74 -6.27
N PHE A 58 19.98 -9.69 -5.49
CA PHE A 58 19.82 -8.74 -4.40
C PHE A 58 20.79 -9.02 -3.27
N ILE A 59 20.93 -10.28 -2.83
CA ILE A 59 21.90 -10.70 -1.81
C ILE A 59 23.31 -10.26 -2.21
N ARG A 60 23.74 -10.54 -3.46
CA ARG A 60 25.08 -10.14 -3.91
C ARG A 60 25.30 -8.63 -3.89
N GLN A 61 24.29 -7.84 -4.26
CA GLN A 61 24.39 -6.37 -4.22
C GLN A 61 24.44 -5.84 -2.79
N VAL A 62 23.67 -6.45 -1.89
CA VAL A 62 23.70 -6.12 -0.46
C VAL A 62 25.04 -6.52 0.15
N GLU A 63 25.59 -7.69 -0.17
CA GLU A 63 26.94 -8.12 0.26
C GLU A 63 28.05 -7.20 -0.29
N GLU A 64 27.91 -6.68 -1.51
CA GLU A 64 28.81 -5.70 -2.11
C GLU A 64 28.71 -4.33 -1.44
N GLY A 65 27.50 -3.88 -1.05
CA GLY A 65 27.28 -2.60 -0.36
C GLY A 65 27.62 -2.62 1.14
N LEU A 66 27.47 -3.79 1.79
CA LEU A 66 27.75 -3.99 3.21
C LEU A 66 29.19 -4.44 3.48
N GLN A 67 30.09 -4.38 2.49
CA GLN A 67 31.38 -5.06 2.52
C GLN A 67 32.28 -4.66 3.72
N ASP A 68 32.05 -3.47 4.29
CA ASP A 68 32.73 -2.92 5.48
C ASP A 68 31.76 -2.39 6.58
N SER A 69 30.47 -2.73 6.51
CA SER A 69 29.42 -2.22 7.41
C SER A 69 29.26 -3.09 8.68
N MET A 70 29.31 -2.48 9.87
CA MET A 70 29.08 -3.16 11.17
C MET A 70 27.60 -3.10 11.62
N MET A 71 26.65 -3.15 10.69
CA MET A 71 25.21 -3.17 11.02
C MET A 71 24.82 -4.34 11.93
N ASP A 72 23.91 -4.09 12.86
CA ASP A 72 23.18 -5.16 13.55
C ASP A 72 22.16 -5.83 12.63
N GLU A 73 21.62 -6.98 13.06
CA GLU A 73 20.68 -7.80 12.26
C GLU A 73 19.44 -6.99 11.82
N THR A 74 18.89 -6.17 12.71
CA THR A 74 17.71 -5.32 12.44
C THR A 74 18.00 -4.21 11.42
N THR A 75 19.12 -3.51 11.58
CA THR A 75 19.52 -2.45 10.65
C THR A 75 19.87 -3.02 9.26
N ALA A 76 20.44 -4.23 9.22
CA ALA A 76 20.71 -4.94 7.97
C ALA A 76 19.42 -5.36 7.24
N ASP A 77 18.39 -5.79 7.96
CA ASP A 77 17.08 -6.12 7.37
C ASP A 77 16.38 -4.88 6.78
N THR A 78 16.46 -3.74 7.48
CA THR A 78 15.95 -2.44 7.00
C THR A 78 16.69 -2.00 5.73
N TYR A 79 18.03 -2.13 5.72
CA TYR A 79 18.84 -1.86 4.53
C TYR A 79 18.42 -2.75 3.36
N PHE A 80 18.36 -4.07 3.58
CA PHE A 80 18.00 -5.06 2.56
C PHE A 80 16.63 -4.75 1.93
N SER A 81 15.65 -4.38 2.75
CA SER A 81 14.30 -4.02 2.30
C SER A 81 14.33 -2.79 1.37
N GLY A 82 15.06 -1.73 1.76
CA GLY A 82 15.22 -0.53 0.94
C GLY A 82 15.97 -0.79 -0.38
N ILE A 83 17.02 -1.60 -0.37
CA ILE A 83 17.79 -1.93 -1.57
C ILE A 83 17.01 -2.85 -2.51
N THR A 84 16.18 -3.75 -1.99
CA THR A 84 15.34 -4.62 -2.81
C THR A 84 14.34 -3.79 -3.63
N ALA A 85 13.67 -2.83 -2.98
CA ALA A 85 12.76 -1.89 -3.64
C ALA A 85 13.45 -1.15 -4.80
N TRP A 86 14.61 -0.56 -4.52
CA TRP A 86 15.44 0.14 -5.50
C TRP A 86 15.89 -0.78 -6.65
N GLY A 87 16.36 -1.98 -6.30
CA GLY A 87 16.98 -2.90 -7.22
C GLY A 87 16.02 -3.43 -8.28
N ILE A 88 14.73 -3.60 -7.93
CA ILE A 88 13.68 -4.02 -8.86
C ILE A 88 13.55 -3.06 -10.04
N PHE A 89 13.65 -1.76 -9.78
CA PHE A 89 13.48 -0.73 -10.79
C PHE A 89 14.80 -0.29 -11.44
N GLN A 90 15.96 -0.48 -10.79
CA GLN A 90 17.25 0.04 -11.26
C GLN A 90 18.25 -1.01 -11.75
N ILE A 91 18.27 -2.22 -11.18
CA ILE A 91 19.27 -3.23 -11.55
C ILE A 91 18.93 -3.84 -12.91
N SER A 92 19.85 -3.68 -13.85
CA SER A 92 19.78 -4.32 -15.17
C SER A 92 20.39 -5.72 -15.15
N VAL A 93 19.57 -6.76 -15.40
CA VAL A 93 20.00 -8.17 -15.26
C VAL A 93 20.07 -8.96 -16.58
N ALA A 94 19.53 -8.42 -17.68
CA ALA A 94 19.55 -9.09 -19.00
C ALA A 94 20.65 -8.55 -19.93
N LYS A 95 21.07 -9.35 -20.93
CA LYS A 95 21.99 -8.93 -22.01
C LYS A 95 21.57 -7.65 -22.75
N ASN A 96 20.28 -7.33 -22.71
CA ASN A 96 19.67 -6.15 -23.34
C ASN A 96 19.51 -4.95 -22.38
N LYS A 97 20.14 -4.96 -21.20
CA LYS A 97 20.04 -3.90 -20.17
C LYS A 97 18.61 -3.59 -19.72
N LEU A 98 17.80 -4.64 -19.54
CA LEU A 98 16.46 -4.51 -18.99
C LEU A 98 16.51 -4.66 -17.47
N THR A 99 15.72 -3.86 -16.78
CA THR A 99 15.55 -3.96 -15.32
C THR A 99 14.73 -5.19 -14.94
N ILE A 100 14.69 -5.56 -13.65
CA ILE A 100 13.84 -6.66 -13.19
C ILE A 100 12.37 -6.34 -13.47
N PHE A 101 11.94 -5.11 -13.21
CA PHE A 101 10.61 -4.61 -13.56
C PHE A 101 10.32 -4.70 -15.07
N ASP A 102 11.28 -4.37 -15.94
CA ASP A 102 11.11 -4.51 -17.39
C ASP A 102 10.84 -5.94 -17.84
N ILE A 103 11.51 -6.89 -17.18
CA ILE A 103 11.35 -8.31 -17.49
C ILE A 103 9.99 -8.78 -16.97
N PHE A 104 9.60 -8.34 -15.78
CA PHE A 104 8.26 -8.59 -15.23
C PHE A 104 7.15 -8.09 -16.17
N LEU A 105 7.22 -6.84 -16.62
CA LEU A 105 6.23 -6.25 -17.54
C LEU A 105 6.12 -6.98 -18.89
N LYS A 106 7.15 -7.71 -19.31
CA LYS A 106 7.10 -8.57 -20.50
C LYS A 106 6.46 -9.93 -20.23
N ASN A 107 6.53 -10.41 -19.00
CA ASN A 107 6.07 -11.73 -18.59
C ASN A 107 4.61 -11.73 -18.11
N ILE A 108 4.13 -10.61 -17.57
CA ILE A 108 2.73 -10.45 -17.19
C ILE A 108 1.82 -10.63 -18.42
N LYS A 109 0.68 -11.31 -18.22
CA LYS A 109 -0.31 -11.57 -19.28
C LYS A 109 -0.97 -10.25 -19.69
N GLN A 110 -0.35 -9.53 -20.61
CA GLN A 110 -0.79 -8.20 -21.01
C GLN A 110 -2.28 -8.15 -21.40
N LYS A 111 -2.84 -9.21 -22.00
CA LYS A 111 -4.25 -9.25 -22.42
C LYS A 111 -5.29 -9.24 -21.28
N SER A 112 -4.91 -9.51 -20.03
CA SER A 112 -5.85 -9.49 -18.88
C SER A 112 -5.79 -8.21 -18.05
N ILE A 113 -4.82 -7.32 -18.31
CA ILE A 113 -4.68 -6.07 -17.55
C ILE A 113 -5.53 -4.98 -18.19
N ARG A 114 -6.37 -4.31 -17.39
CA ARG A 114 -7.14 -3.15 -17.85
C ARG A 114 -6.23 -2.03 -18.35
N LYS A 115 -6.71 -1.27 -19.34
CA LYS A 115 -5.91 -0.23 -19.99
C LYS A 115 -5.44 0.86 -19.03
N ARG A 116 -6.30 1.27 -18.08
CA ARG A 116 -5.98 2.24 -17.02
C ARG A 116 -4.91 1.74 -16.06
N THR A 117 -5.09 0.52 -15.55
CA THR A 117 -4.10 -0.18 -14.73
C THR A 117 -2.76 -0.26 -15.45
N ARG A 118 -2.76 -0.61 -16.75
CA ARG A 118 -1.53 -0.63 -17.57
C ARG A 118 -0.86 0.74 -17.65
N LYS A 119 -1.61 1.83 -17.82
CA LYS A 119 -1.04 3.18 -17.89
C LYS A 119 -0.32 3.55 -16.60
N ILE A 120 -0.94 3.30 -15.45
CA ILE A 120 -0.35 3.58 -14.14
C ILE A 120 0.85 2.66 -13.87
N LEU A 121 0.71 1.37 -14.22
CA LEU A 121 1.80 0.42 -14.15
C LEU A 121 3.00 0.82 -15.04
N GLU A 122 2.77 1.47 -16.19
CA GLU A 122 3.86 2.03 -16.99
C GLU A 122 4.55 3.22 -16.29
N GLU A 123 3.83 3.98 -15.46
CA GLU A 123 4.39 5.07 -14.63
C GLU A 123 5.26 4.52 -13.49
N TRP A 124 4.98 3.33 -12.96
CA TRP A 124 5.83 2.67 -11.95
C TRP A 124 7.27 2.46 -12.41
N ARG A 125 7.51 2.41 -13.72
CA ARG A 125 8.86 2.35 -14.29
C ARG A 125 9.75 3.51 -13.84
N GLN A 126 9.14 4.66 -13.50
CA GLN A 126 9.83 5.86 -13.04
C GLN A 126 9.83 5.99 -11.51
N ALA A 127 9.22 5.05 -10.79
CA ALA A 127 9.21 5.07 -9.34
C ALA A 127 10.61 4.83 -8.80
N LEU A 128 11.03 5.73 -7.93
CA LEU A 128 12.37 5.78 -7.37
C LEU A 128 12.27 6.06 -5.89
N PRO A 129 13.21 5.54 -5.09
CA PRO A 129 13.24 5.89 -3.69
C PRO A 129 13.59 7.37 -3.51
N SER A 130 12.97 7.97 -2.50
CA SER A 130 13.24 9.36 -2.08
C SER A 130 13.04 9.52 -0.58
N VAL A 131 13.26 10.75 -0.11
CA VAL A 131 13.07 11.16 1.29
C VAL A 131 11.91 12.15 1.34
N TYR A 132 10.95 11.86 2.22
CA TYR A 132 9.70 12.58 2.35
C TYR A 132 9.54 13.11 3.77
N ILE A 133 8.92 14.29 3.90
CA ILE A 133 8.49 14.85 5.18
C ILE A 133 6.96 14.82 5.24
N ILE A 134 6.41 14.43 6.38
CA ILE A 134 4.98 14.49 6.64
C ILE A 134 4.58 15.94 6.92
N THR A 135 3.87 16.55 5.98
CA THR A 135 3.44 17.96 6.09
C THR A 135 2.11 18.12 6.80
N SER A 136 1.24 17.11 6.74
CA SER A 136 -0.06 17.10 7.41
C SER A 136 -0.53 15.66 7.66
N LEU A 137 -1.33 15.50 8.71
CA LEU A 137 -2.01 14.25 9.07
C LEU A 137 -3.52 14.51 9.02
N GLU A 138 -4.26 13.59 8.41
CA GLU A 138 -5.72 13.59 8.40
C GLU A 138 -6.24 12.23 8.89
N GLU A 139 -7.56 12.11 9.11
CA GLU A 139 -8.18 10.91 9.68
C GLU A 139 -7.91 9.61 8.89
N ASN A 140 -7.67 9.70 7.57
CA ASN A 140 -7.53 8.53 6.68
C ASN A 140 -6.23 8.53 5.86
N GLY A 141 -5.24 9.35 6.22
CA GLY A 141 -4.04 9.51 5.42
C GLY A 141 -3.11 10.62 5.86
N MET A 142 -2.01 10.75 5.13
CA MET A 142 -0.98 11.75 5.34
C MET A 142 -0.58 12.40 4.01
N GLU A 143 -0.26 13.70 4.08
CA GLU A 143 0.39 14.41 2.97
C GLU A 143 1.90 14.37 3.19
N LEU A 144 2.59 13.84 2.19
CA LEU A 144 4.05 13.76 2.14
C LEU A 144 4.58 14.79 1.14
N GLN A 145 5.71 15.43 1.47
CA GLN A 145 6.46 16.24 0.52
C GLN A 145 7.84 15.64 0.28
N ASP A 146 8.20 15.43 -0.98
CA ASP A 146 9.55 15.04 -1.37
C ASP A 146 10.53 16.20 -1.11
N ILE A 147 11.59 15.95 -0.36
CA ILE A 147 12.55 16.99 0.04
C ILE A 147 13.30 17.57 -1.17
N GLN A 148 13.56 16.76 -2.19
CA GLN A 148 14.36 17.14 -3.35
C GLN A 148 13.50 17.80 -4.43
N SER A 149 12.41 17.14 -4.85
CA SER A 149 11.55 17.64 -5.94
C SER A 149 10.56 18.71 -5.47
N LYS A 150 10.27 18.76 -4.16
CA LYS A 150 9.22 19.59 -3.55
C LYS A 150 7.81 19.26 -4.02
N GLU A 151 7.62 18.09 -4.64
CA GLU A 151 6.29 17.59 -4.99
C GLU A 151 5.59 16.99 -3.77
N ASN A 152 4.27 17.10 -3.74
CA ASN A 152 3.43 16.57 -2.66
C ASN A 152 2.71 15.29 -3.13
N TYR A 153 2.55 14.35 -2.20
CA TYR A 153 1.97 13.04 -2.42
C TYR A 153 0.99 12.73 -1.30
N TRP A 154 -0.19 12.25 -1.65
CA TRP A 154 -1.18 11.74 -0.69
C TRP A 154 -0.99 10.25 -0.47
N VAL A 155 -0.85 9.82 0.78
CA VAL A 155 -0.67 8.40 1.16
C VAL A 155 -1.69 8.02 2.23
N PRO A 156 -2.56 7.02 2.00
CA PRO A 156 -3.48 6.52 3.02
C PRO A 156 -2.71 5.81 4.14
N ILE A 157 -3.17 6.00 5.38
CA ILE A 157 -2.64 5.32 6.57
C ILE A 157 -3.40 4.01 6.70
N PHE A 158 -2.69 2.88 6.63
CA PHE A 158 -3.30 1.54 6.69
C PHE A 158 -3.21 0.89 8.07
N GLU A 159 -2.43 1.44 9.00
CA GLU A 159 -2.23 0.92 10.36
C GLU A 159 -2.25 2.05 11.40
N ASP A 160 -2.46 1.70 12.67
CA ASP A 160 -2.53 2.61 13.83
C ASP A 160 -1.10 3.10 14.24
N GLU A 161 -0.36 3.60 13.25
CA GLU A 161 1.00 4.11 13.43
C GLU A 161 0.94 5.54 13.98
N ASN A 162 1.55 5.73 15.14
CA ASN A 162 1.57 6.99 15.87
C ASN A 162 2.63 7.93 15.26
N ILE A 163 2.50 8.26 13.96
CA ILE A 163 3.51 9.05 13.24
C ILE A 163 3.26 10.54 13.45
N PRO A 164 4.23 11.32 13.96
CA PRO A 164 4.04 12.75 14.18
C PRO A 164 4.13 13.56 12.87
N THR A 165 3.40 14.69 12.79
CA THR A 165 3.65 15.70 11.75
C THR A 165 5.09 16.20 11.87
N GLY A 166 5.80 16.28 10.74
CA GLY A 166 7.24 16.55 10.71
C GLY A 166 8.11 15.29 10.63
N GLY A 167 7.52 14.11 10.84
CA GLY A 167 8.21 12.83 10.68
C GLY A 167 8.77 12.62 9.26
N VAL A 168 9.83 11.82 9.18
CA VAL A 168 10.63 11.63 7.97
C VAL A 168 10.50 10.20 7.50
N LEU A 169 10.09 10.03 6.24
CA LEU A 169 9.89 8.72 5.63
C LEU A 169 10.81 8.56 4.43
N ILE A 170 11.45 7.40 4.32
CA ILE A 170 12.31 7.03 3.20
C ILE A 170 11.73 5.80 2.52
N GLY A 171 11.61 5.83 1.21
CA GLY A 171 11.06 4.70 0.47
C GLY A 171 10.74 5.03 -0.98
N THR A 172 10.23 4.06 -1.72
CA THR A 172 9.79 4.23 -3.11
C THR A 172 8.28 4.37 -3.15
N LEU A 173 7.75 5.52 -3.59
CA LEU A 173 6.31 5.69 -3.79
C LEU A 173 5.89 5.20 -5.18
N LEU A 174 4.86 4.36 -5.21
CA LEU A 174 4.16 3.96 -6.41
C LEU A 174 2.87 4.77 -6.58
N PRO A 175 2.58 5.26 -7.79
CA PRO A 175 1.30 5.89 -8.07
C PRO A 175 0.18 4.84 -8.13
N PHE A 176 -0.92 5.15 -7.45
CA PHE A 176 -2.21 4.48 -7.54
C PHE A 176 -3.26 5.49 -8.03
N ILE A 177 -4.51 5.05 -8.21
CA ILE A 177 -5.57 5.99 -8.55
C ILE A 177 -5.98 6.77 -7.32
N GLY A 178 -5.65 8.06 -7.34
CA GLY A 178 -6.05 9.03 -6.32
C GLY A 178 -5.12 9.08 -5.10
N TYR A 179 -4.14 8.19 -5.00
CA TYR A 179 -3.17 8.17 -3.92
C TYR A 179 -1.83 7.54 -4.36
N HIS A 180 -0.85 7.57 -3.48
CA HIS A 180 0.42 6.87 -3.61
C HIS A 180 0.60 5.89 -2.47
N ARG A 181 1.36 4.82 -2.70
CA ARG A 181 1.68 3.83 -1.69
C ARG A 181 3.16 3.53 -1.72
N PHE A 182 3.77 3.32 -0.57
CA PHE A 182 5.14 2.81 -0.55
C PHE A 182 5.19 1.40 -1.16
N PHE A 183 6.18 1.14 -2.00
CA PHE A 183 6.37 -0.14 -2.67
C PHE A 183 6.65 -1.27 -1.67
N PHE A 184 7.37 -0.95 -0.59
CA PHE A 184 7.55 -1.78 0.60
C PHE A 184 7.17 -0.93 1.83
N SER A 185 7.51 -1.34 3.04
CA SER A 185 7.41 -0.45 4.20
C SER A 185 8.28 0.80 3.99
N SER A 186 7.82 1.95 4.49
CA SER A 186 8.68 3.12 4.64
C SER A 186 9.70 2.86 5.76
N ILE A 187 10.88 3.45 5.60
CA ILE A 187 11.87 3.55 6.66
C ILE A 187 11.61 4.88 7.36
N GLU A 188 11.32 4.80 8.65
CA GLU A 188 11.14 5.98 9.49
C GLU A 188 12.50 6.48 9.98
N ALA A 189 12.67 7.80 10.01
CA ALA A 189 13.83 8.45 10.58
C ALA A 189 13.39 9.53 11.57
N ASP A 190 14.13 9.68 12.67
CA ASP A 190 13.81 10.65 13.70
C ASP A 190 13.85 12.09 13.17
N GLU A 191 12.89 12.93 13.59
CA GLU A 191 12.85 14.34 13.17
C GLU A 191 14.11 15.10 13.59
N ASP A 192 14.72 14.72 14.72
CA ASP A 192 15.91 15.34 15.28
C ASP A 192 17.15 15.20 14.37
N ILE A 193 17.18 14.20 13.49
CA ILE A 193 18.28 14.01 12.54
C ILE A 193 18.09 14.71 11.19
N MET A 194 16.99 15.45 11.01
CA MET A 194 16.69 16.16 9.76
C MET A 194 17.80 17.08 9.22
N PRO A 195 18.49 17.90 10.03
CA PRO A 195 19.61 18.70 9.55
C PRO A 195 20.75 17.85 8.99
N ASN A 196 20.95 16.64 9.52
CA ASN A 196 21.96 15.70 9.05
C ASN A 196 21.50 15.04 7.74
N ILE A 197 20.21 14.69 7.62
CA ILE A 197 19.61 14.16 6.40
C ILE A 197 19.73 15.15 5.25
N GLU A 198 19.42 16.44 5.45
CA GLU A 198 19.58 17.47 4.42
C GLU A 198 21.04 17.61 3.96
N LYS A 199 21.98 17.56 4.91
CA LYS A 199 23.41 17.60 4.61
C LYS A 199 23.89 16.34 3.89
N LEU A 200 23.32 15.18 4.21
CA LEU A 200 23.62 13.92 3.53
C LEU A 200 23.07 13.93 2.11
N LEU A 201 21.81 14.32 1.92
CA LEU A 201 21.19 14.50 0.60
C LEU A 201 21.99 15.44 -0.29
N ALA A 202 22.55 16.52 0.25
CA ALA A 202 23.43 17.44 -0.50
C ALA A 202 24.69 16.76 -1.07
N GLN A 203 25.20 15.69 -0.43
CA GLN A 203 26.37 14.94 -0.90
C GLN A 203 26.02 14.02 -2.08
N TYR A 204 24.76 13.57 -2.16
CA TYR A 204 24.27 12.61 -3.15
C TYR A 204 23.39 13.23 -4.25
N GLN A 205 23.30 14.57 -4.34
CA GLN A 205 22.42 15.27 -5.29
C GLN A 205 22.64 14.88 -6.76
N GLU A 206 23.90 14.68 -7.19
CA GLU A 206 24.19 14.21 -8.54
C GLU A 206 24.16 12.68 -8.58
N GLY A 207 23.14 12.12 -9.25
CA GLY A 207 23.04 10.67 -9.41
C GLY A 207 22.49 9.94 -8.19
N PHE A 208 21.69 10.61 -7.35
CA PHE A 208 21.01 10.05 -6.17
C PHE A 208 20.42 8.65 -6.42
N GLN A 209 19.80 8.46 -7.58
CA GLN A 209 19.22 7.16 -7.97
C GLN A 209 20.25 6.05 -8.09
N THR A 210 21.47 6.33 -8.55
CA THR A 210 22.53 5.30 -8.68
C THR A 210 23.24 5.08 -7.34
N SER A 211 23.38 6.14 -6.54
CA SER A 211 24.04 6.11 -5.24
C SER A 211 23.09 5.88 -4.07
N PHE A 212 21.83 5.52 -4.32
CA PHE A 212 20.84 5.27 -3.26
C PHE A 212 21.29 4.20 -2.26
N PRO A 213 21.96 3.09 -2.68
CA PRO A 213 22.47 2.13 -1.72
C PRO A 213 23.49 2.69 -0.73
N ASP A 214 24.38 3.56 -1.19
CA ASP A 214 25.38 4.21 -0.34
C ASP A 214 24.70 5.22 0.60
N PHE A 215 23.79 6.03 0.04
CA PHE A 215 22.98 6.97 0.82
C PHE A 215 22.18 6.27 1.94
N LEU A 216 21.53 5.15 1.64
CA LEU A 216 20.73 4.43 2.62
C LEU A 216 21.61 3.83 3.72
N ASN A 217 22.78 3.30 3.37
CA ASN A 217 23.75 2.82 4.36
C ASN A 217 24.17 3.96 5.29
N ASP A 218 24.58 5.11 4.75
CA ASP A 218 25.00 6.26 5.54
C ASP A 218 23.86 6.79 6.43
N LEU A 219 22.64 6.80 5.93
CA LEU A 219 21.46 7.23 6.67
C LEU A 219 21.18 6.32 7.87
N LEU A 220 21.15 5.00 7.68
CA LEU A 220 20.92 4.05 8.76
C LEU A 220 22.08 4.06 9.78
N MET A 221 23.29 4.34 9.32
CA MET A 221 24.43 4.57 10.20
C MET A 221 24.36 5.90 10.98
N LEU A 222 23.63 6.90 10.50
CA LEU A 222 23.35 8.11 11.28
C LEU A 222 22.33 7.81 12.39
N ASP A 223 21.28 7.05 12.08
CA ASP A 223 20.18 6.76 12.99
C ASP A 223 20.60 5.84 14.14
N THR A 224 21.40 4.81 13.85
CA THR A 224 22.04 3.95 14.86
C THR A 224 22.99 4.69 15.81
N LYS A 225 23.49 5.88 15.41
CA LYS A 225 24.32 6.76 16.27
C LYS A 225 23.49 7.71 17.13
N SER A 226 22.21 7.95 16.80
CA SER A 226 21.31 8.86 17.53
C SER A 226 20.25 8.16 18.39
N GLY A 227 19.82 6.93 18.05
CA GLY A 227 18.71 6.22 18.72
C GLY A 227 19.10 5.27 19.86
N ILE A 228 20.30 5.37 20.43
CA ILE A 228 20.74 4.45 21.50
C ILE A 228 20.06 4.79 22.82
N GLU A 229 19.17 3.90 23.30
CA GLU A 229 18.62 3.96 24.66
C GLU A 229 19.67 3.52 25.69
N TRP A 230 20.13 4.46 26.52
CA TRP A 230 21.08 4.17 27.59
C TRP A 230 20.39 3.70 28.87
N GLU A 231 20.80 2.55 29.43
CA GLU A 231 20.26 2.02 30.70
C GLU A 231 20.48 2.99 31.88
N HIS A 232 21.47 3.88 31.77
CA HIS A 232 21.80 4.85 32.81
C HIS A 232 22.40 6.14 32.21
N PRO A 233 22.01 7.35 32.70
CA PRO A 233 22.48 8.63 32.15
C PRO A 233 24.01 8.78 32.07
N ALA A 234 24.73 8.26 33.07
CA ALA A 234 26.20 8.27 33.05
C ALA A 234 26.83 7.49 31.87
N GLN A 235 26.10 6.61 31.19
CA GLN A 235 26.58 5.92 29.98
C GLN A 235 26.47 6.86 28.76
N GLU A 236 25.35 7.55 28.64
CA GLU A 236 25.12 8.60 27.64
C GLU A 236 26.16 9.73 27.77
N GLU A 237 26.40 10.22 28.99
CA GLU A 237 27.39 11.28 29.26
C GLU A 237 28.82 10.88 28.81
N VAL A 238 29.15 9.59 28.76
CA VAL A 238 30.44 9.11 28.22
C VAL A 238 30.47 9.19 26.69
N ALA A 239 29.36 8.82 26.03
CA ALA A 239 29.23 8.89 24.58
C ALA A 239 29.24 10.35 24.09
N GLU A 240 28.47 11.23 24.75
CA GLU A 240 28.44 12.66 24.45
C GLU A 240 29.82 13.30 24.59
N LEU A 241 30.54 13.00 25.67
CA LEU A 241 31.89 13.52 25.90
C LEU A 241 32.87 13.04 24.81
N LEU A 242 32.72 11.80 24.35
CA LEU A 242 33.51 11.28 23.25
C LEU A 242 33.21 12.04 21.94
N ILE A 243 31.93 12.18 21.59
CA ILE A 243 31.47 12.89 20.39
C ILE A 243 32.02 14.32 20.40
N GLN A 244 31.85 15.03 21.51
CA GLN A 244 32.33 16.41 21.66
C GLN A 244 33.84 16.50 21.40
N LYS A 245 34.62 15.60 22.01
CA LYS A 245 36.09 15.61 21.88
C LYS A 245 36.56 15.20 20.48
N ASN A 246 35.84 14.32 19.81
CA ASN A 246 36.14 13.92 18.45
C ASN A 246 35.79 15.01 17.43
N LEU A 247 34.71 15.76 17.65
CA LEU A 247 34.40 16.96 16.88
C LEU A 247 35.48 18.03 17.02
N GLU A 248 35.97 18.29 18.24
CA GLU A 248 37.07 19.24 18.48
C GLU A 248 38.37 18.87 17.76
N LYS A 249 38.58 17.58 17.49
CA LYS A 249 39.78 17.03 16.85
C LYS A 249 39.62 16.79 15.33
N GLU A 250 38.44 17.06 14.78
CA GLU A 250 38.07 16.69 13.40
C GLU A 250 38.29 15.19 13.12
N THR A 251 38.03 14.34 14.12
CA THR A 251 38.09 12.88 13.99
C THR A 251 37.01 12.40 13.03
N ASP A 252 37.33 11.35 12.27
CA ASP A 252 36.39 10.68 11.35
C ASP A 252 35.05 10.33 12.05
N PRO A 253 33.89 10.79 11.51
CA PRO A 253 32.57 10.44 12.03
C PRO A 253 32.26 8.94 12.03
N GLU A 254 32.86 8.15 11.12
CA GLU A 254 32.73 6.69 11.11
C GLU A 254 33.42 6.06 12.31
N LEU A 255 34.68 6.46 12.56
CA LEU A 255 35.45 6.02 13.71
C LEU A 255 34.76 6.39 15.03
N THR A 256 34.20 7.60 15.11
CA THR A 256 33.44 8.05 16.28
C THR A 256 32.18 7.22 16.50
N GLY A 257 31.46 6.89 15.44
CA GLY A 257 30.29 6.01 15.49
C GLY A 257 30.62 4.62 16.00
N LEU A 258 31.69 4.02 15.47
CA LEU A 258 32.18 2.71 15.93
C LEU A 258 32.50 2.73 17.43
N GLY A 259 33.11 3.80 17.93
CA GLY A 259 33.35 4.00 19.35
C GLY A 259 32.08 3.96 20.20
N ILE A 260 31.03 4.63 19.74
CA ILE A 260 29.73 4.67 20.43
C ILE A 260 29.12 3.26 20.44
N MET A 261 29.19 2.51 19.34
CA MET A 261 28.69 1.13 19.29
C MET A 261 29.43 0.21 20.25
N VAL A 262 30.77 0.26 20.25
CA VAL A 262 31.61 -0.53 21.19
C VAL A 262 31.29 -0.15 22.64
N TRP A 263 31.05 1.13 22.90
CA TRP A 263 30.68 1.62 24.22
C TRP A 263 29.32 1.12 24.68
N HIS A 264 28.32 1.17 23.81
CA HIS A 264 26.99 0.65 24.08
C HIS A 264 27.05 -0.85 24.40
N GLN A 265 27.73 -1.64 23.55
CA GLN A 265 27.90 -3.06 23.79
C GLN A 265 28.67 -3.36 25.09
N PHE A 266 29.67 -2.53 25.43
CA PHE A 266 30.39 -2.64 26.69
C PHE A 266 29.47 -2.40 27.89
N CYS A 267 28.56 -1.44 27.80
CA CYS A 267 27.57 -1.15 28.83
C CYS A 267 26.61 -2.33 29.04
N LEU A 268 26.08 -2.91 27.96
CA LEU A 268 25.21 -4.09 28.02
C LEU A 268 25.93 -5.34 28.56
N THR A 269 27.20 -5.52 28.22
CA THR A 269 27.95 -6.73 28.57
C THR A 269 28.46 -6.69 30.02
N TYR A 270 29.00 -5.55 30.45
CA TYR A 270 29.70 -5.45 31.73
C TYR A 270 28.95 -4.67 32.80
N HIS A 271 27.82 -4.03 32.46
CA HIS A 271 27.02 -3.16 33.32
C HIS A 271 27.90 -2.29 34.25
N PRO A 272 28.79 -1.44 33.69
CA PRO A 272 29.79 -0.75 34.46
C PRO A 272 29.16 0.28 35.41
N LYS A 273 29.65 0.32 36.66
CA LYS A 273 29.32 1.41 37.59
C LYS A 273 30.19 2.63 37.27
N ILE A 274 29.65 3.52 36.44
CA ILE A 274 30.37 4.71 35.97
C ILE A 274 30.39 5.78 37.07
N GLN A 275 31.56 5.94 37.70
CA GLN A 275 31.79 7.01 38.69
C GLN A 275 32.63 8.17 38.12
N LYS A 276 33.34 7.94 37.01
CA LYS A 276 34.27 8.90 36.40
C LYS A 276 34.16 8.81 34.88
N ILE A 277 33.25 9.60 34.31
CA ILE A 277 32.92 9.67 32.88
C ILE A 277 34.19 9.82 32.03
N ASN A 278 35.02 10.81 32.35
CA ASN A 278 36.26 11.12 31.66
C ASN A 278 37.23 9.94 31.54
N THR A 279 37.19 8.99 32.49
CA THR A 279 38.06 7.81 32.44
C THR A 279 37.64 6.85 31.34
N TYR A 280 36.34 6.59 31.20
CA TYR A 280 35.82 5.69 30.18
C TYR A 280 35.91 6.32 28.79
N ALA A 281 35.52 7.60 28.66
CA ALA A 281 35.62 8.32 27.38
C ALA A 281 37.07 8.37 26.86
N ALA A 282 38.04 8.67 27.74
CA ALA A 282 39.46 8.69 27.37
C ALA A 282 40.01 7.30 26.99
N ALA A 283 39.58 6.26 27.71
CA ALA A 283 40.01 4.89 27.42
C ALA A 283 39.45 4.39 26.08
N LEU A 284 38.21 4.79 25.77
CA LEU A 284 37.53 4.48 24.53
C LEU A 284 38.14 5.23 23.34
N ASP A 285 38.43 6.53 23.48
CA ASP A 285 39.14 7.31 22.46
C ASP A 285 40.55 6.74 22.20
N TYR A 286 41.29 6.40 23.25
CA TYR A 286 42.60 5.77 23.09
C TYR A 286 42.52 4.42 22.37
N PHE A 287 41.52 3.60 22.71
CA PHE A 287 41.25 2.36 21.99
C PHE A 287 40.99 2.62 20.50
N MET A 288 40.07 3.53 20.15
CA MET A 288 39.76 3.81 18.75
C MET A 288 40.97 4.32 17.97
N GLN A 289 41.68 5.31 18.52
CA GLN A 289 42.80 5.95 17.82
C GLN A 289 43.97 4.99 17.66
N MET A 290 44.38 4.31 18.73
CA MET A 290 45.55 3.44 18.70
C MET A 290 45.27 2.10 18.04
N TYR A 291 44.14 1.46 18.37
CA TYR A 291 43.87 0.07 18.00
C TYR A 291 43.13 -0.05 16.67
N ILE A 292 42.18 0.85 16.38
CA ILE A 292 41.38 0.80 15.15
C ILE A 292 42.01 1.64 14.04
N ALA A 293 42.38 2.89 14.34
CA ALA A 293 42.90 3.82 13.35
C ALA A 293 44.43 3.75 13.13
N ASP A 294 45.12 2.85 13.85
CA ASP A 294 46.59 2.67 13.82
C ASP A 294 47.36 4.01 13.99
N ASN A 295 46.82 4.92 14.81
CA ASN A 295 47.35 6.25 15.02
C ASN A 295 48.43 6.25 16.11
N ASP A 296 49.68 5.98 15.73
CA ASP A 296 50.86 5.97 16.61
C ASP A 296 51.10 7.30 17.38
N GLU A 297 50.54 8.42 16.93
CA GLU A 297 50.66 9.71 17.62
C GLU A 297 49.74 9.84 18.84
N ALA A 298 48.69 9.02 18.92
CA ALA A 298 47.69 9.04 19.97
C ALA A 298 48.17 8.35 21.25
N THR A 299 49.15 8.92 21.95
CA THR A 299 49.67 8.33 23.20
C THR A 299 48.67 8.46 24.36
N GLN A 300 48.67 7.48 25.29
CA GLN A 300 47.85 7.56 26.52
C GLN A 300 48.08 8.85 27.32
N LYS A 301 49.30 9.39 27.30
CA LYS A 301 49.63 10.63 27.99
C LYS A 301 48.88 11.81 27.39
N LYS A 302 48.87 11.91 26.05
CA LYS A 302 48.19 12.97 25.32
C LYS A 302 46.68 12.91 25.56
N ILE A 303 46.08 11.72 25.44
CA ILE A 303 44.64 11.53 25.68
C ILE A 303 44.27 11.74 27.16
N ALA A 304 45.13 11.34 28.10
CA ALA A 304 44.88 11.61 29.52
C ALA A 304 44.82 13.13 29.83
N GLU A 305 45.67 13.92 29.18
CA GLU A 305 45.65 15.39 29.29
C GLU A 305 44.35 15.97 28.67
N GLU A 306 43.95 15.49 27.49
CA GLU A 306 42.76 15.96 26.76
C GLU A 306 41.44 15.73 27.51
N TYR A 307 41.32 14.59 28.19
CA TYR A 307 40.12 14.23 28.96
C TYR A 307 40.24 14.55 30.45
N SER A 308 41.33 15.18 30.89
CA SER A 308 41.58 15.46 32.31
C SER A 308 41.49 14.21 33.19
N THR A 309 42.15 13.12 32.77
CA THR A 309 42.24 11.84 33.49
C THR A 309 43.70 11.41 33.67
N THR A 310 43.96 10.17 34.05
CA THR A 310 45.32 9.62 34.22
C THR A 310 45.60 8.48 33.24
N THR A 311 46.86 8.31 32.85
CA THR A 311 47.29 7.18 32.01
C THR A 311 46.99 5.83 32.69
N ALA A 312 47.08 5.76 34.02
CA ALA A 312 46.72 4.58 34.79
C ALA A 312 45.23 4.23 34.66
N SER A 313 44.35 5.25 34.59
CA SER A 313 42.93 5.06 34.34
C SER A 313 42.69 4.51 32.93
N ILE A 314 43.32 5.09 31.90
CA ILE A 314 43.20 4.62 30.51
C ILE A 314 43.66 3.16 30.39
N SER A 315 44.86 2.87 30.90
CA SER A 315 45.44 1.51 30.92
C SER A 315 44.59 0.47 31.63
N ALA A 316 43.75 0.86 32.60
CA ALA A 316 42.89 -0.07 33.33
C ALA A 316 41.62 -0.45 32.56
N HIS A 317 41.22 0.35 31.55
CA HIS A 317 39.94 0.21 30.87
C HIS A 317 40.09 -0.15 29.38
N TYR A 318 41.03 0.46 28.64
CA TYR A 318 41.14 0.24 27.19
C TYR A 318 41.36 -1.23 26.77
N PRO A 319 42.10 -2.09 27.53
CA PRO A 319 42.25 -3.48 27.13
C PRO A 319 40.92 -4.22 27.09
N LYS A 320 39.95 -3.84 27.93
CA LYS A 320 38.62 -4.45 27.92
C LYS A 320 37.81 -4.09 26.69
N PHE A 321 38.04 -2.91 26.10
CA PHE A 321 37.44 -2.55 24.83
C PHE A 321 38.07 -3.35 23.69
N ILE A 322 39.37 -3.61 23.73
CA ILE A 322 40.04 -4.53 22.79
C ILE A 322 39.46 -5.93 22.93
N ASP A 323 39.43 -6.50 24.14
CA ASP A 323 38.90 -7.84 24.38
C ASP A 323 37.46 -7.96 23.87
N LEU A 324 36.59 -6.99 24.19
CA LEU A 324 35.22 -6.96 23.72
C LEU A 324 35.13 -6.84 22.19
N PHE A 325 35.93 -5.96 21.58
CA PHE A 325 35.92 -5.76 20.14
C PHE A 325 36.44 -6.98 19.38
N GLU A 326 37.47 -7.64 19.89
CA GLU A 326 37.93 -8.93 19.36
C GLU A 326 36.86 -10.01 19.51
N GLU A 327 36.13 -10.06 20.63
CA GLU A 327 34.99 -10.97 20.81
C GLU A 327 33.87 -10.69 19.78
N ILE A 328 33.56 -9.42 19.53
CA ILE A 328 32.57 -9.00 18.52
C ILE A 328 33.01 -9.44 17.12
N ILE A 329 34.27 -9.17 16.74
CA ILE A 329 34.82 -9.59 15.44
C ILE A 329 34.85 -11.11 15.32
N MET A 330 35.29 -11.83 16.35
CA MET A 330 35.33 -13.29 16.34
C MET A 330 33.94 -13.90 16.22
N ALA A 331 32.93 -13.33 16.90
CA ALA A 331 31.54 -13.75 16.75
C ALA A 331 31.01 -13.50 15.33
N ALA A 332 31.33 -12.34 14.75
CA ALA A 332 31.01 -12.02 13.35
C ALA A 332 31.67 -12.99 12.37
N ASP A 333 32.95 -13.31 12.55
CA ASP A 333 33.70 -14.27 11.73
C ASP A 333 33.20 -15.71 11.88
N LEU A 334 32.76 -16.10 13.09
CA LEU A 334 32.15 -17.41 13.34
C LEU A 334 30.78 -17.53 12.67
N HIS A 335 29.97 -16.47 12.70
CA HIS A 335 28.71 -16.40 11.97
C HIS A 335 28.94 -16.45 10.44
N ARG A 336 29.95 -15.71 9.94
CA ARG A 336 30.37 -15.73 8.52
C ARG A 336 30.87 -17.11 8.08
N SER A 337 31.58 -17.82 8.95
CA SER A 337 32.07 -19.19 8.69
C SER A 337 30.95 -20.24 8.73
N ASN A 338 29.95 -20.05 9.59
CA ASN A 338 28.78 -20.93 9.66
C ASN A 338 27.82 -20.72 8.49
N GLN A 339 27.60 -19.48 8.03
CA GLN A 339 26.79 -19.18 6.85
C GLN A 339 27.38 -19.79 5.56
N ASN A 340 28.71 -19.81 5.42
CA ASN A 340 29.40 -20.46 4.30
C ASN A 340 29.35 -22.01 4.34
N ALA A 341 29.00 -22.61 5.48
CA ALA A 341 28.89 -24.06 5.64
C ALA A 341 27.44 -24.58 5.54
N SER A 342 26.44 -23.70 5.58
CA SER A 342 25.03 -24.05 5.53
C SER A 342 24.30 -23.33 4.37
N THR A 343 24.53 -23.80 3.15
CA THR A 343 23.56 -23.60 2.06
C THR A 343 22.33 -24.46 2.31
N SER A 344 21.42 -24.00 3.18
CA SER A 344 20.01 -24.39 3.17
C SER A 344 19.16 -23.47 4.06
N ASN A 345 18.37 -22.62 3.39
CA ASN A 345 17.08 -22.08 3.83
C ASN A 345 17.08 -21.13 5.07
N PRO A 346 16.89 -19.81 4.89
CA PRO A 346 16.79 -18.86 6.01
C PRO A 346 15.42 -18.89 6.73
N PHE A 347 14.44 -19.68 6.26
CA PHE A 347 13.18 -19.86 6.99
C PHE A 347 13.29 -20.99 8.03
N GLY A 348 13.96 -20.69 9.14
CA GLY A 348 14.04 -21.53 10.32
C GLY A 348 13.36 -20.91 11.53
N ASN A 349 12.03 -21.06 11.63
CA ASN A 349 11.18 -20.94 12.84
C ASN A 349 11.72 -20.10 14.02
N ARG A 350 11.24 -18.85 14.15
CA ARG A 350 11.03 -18.24 15.47
C ARG A 350 9.53 -18.17 15.75
N LYS A 351 9.07 -19.07 16.61
CA LYS A 351 7.82 -18.97 17.36
C LYS A 351 8.16 -18.39 18.74
N ASP A 352 7.17 -17.66 19.24
CA ASP A 352 7.01 -17.05 20.57
C ASP A 352 7.35 -15.55 20.56
N SER A 353 6.44 -14.59 20.81
CA SER A 353 5.03 -14.66 21.24
C SER A 353 4.40 -13.25 21.23
N LEU A 354 3.64 -12.93 20.19
CA LEU A 354 2.40 -12.15 20.26
C LEU A 354 1.35 -13.12 19.75
N GLU A 355 0.43 -13.60 20.59
CA GLU A 355 -0.62 -14.50 20.12
C GLU A 355 -1.54 -13.69 19.20
N THR A 356 -1.23 -13.69 17.89
CA THR A 356 -2.09 -13.14 16.84
C THR A 356 -3.46 -13.77 16.97
N SER A 357 -4.52 -12.96 16.99
CA SER A 357 -5.89 -13.47 17.14
C SER A 357 -6.23 -14.49 16.04
N PRO A 358 -7.15 -15.45 16.24
CA PRO A 358 -7.55 -16.37 15.17
C PRO A 358 -7.96 -15.64 13.88
N LYS A 359 -8.56 -14.46 14.02
CA LYS A 359 -8.94 -13.58 12.90
C LYS A 359 -7.70 -13.06 12.15
N GLU A 360 -6.71 -12.50 12.84
CA GLU A 360 -5.44 -12.07 12.22
C GLU A 360 -4.70 -13.23 11.54
N GLN A 361 -4.64 -14.40 12.17
CA GLN A 361 -4.03 -15.60 11.59
C GLN A 361 -4.72 -16.01 10.28
N ALA A 362 -6.06 -15.92 10.25
CA ALA A 362 -6.82 -16.19 9.04
C ALA A 362 -6.52 -15.15 7.94
N PHE A 363 -6.46 -13.86 8.27
CA PHE A 363 -6.10 -12.82 7.29
C PHE A 363 -4.69 -12.98 6.74
N LEU A 364 -3.71 -13.35 7.56
CA LEU A 364 -2.36 -13.68 7.08
C LEU A 364 -2.37 -14.86 6.10
N LEU A 365 -3.20 -15.88 6.36
CA LEU A 365 -3.38 -17.02 5.46
C LEU A 365 -4.11 -16.63 4.16
N LEU A 366 -5.05 -15.68 4.22
CA LEU A 366 -5.74 -15.15 3.04
C LEU A 366 -4.82 -14.29 2.18
N SER A 367 -4.03 -13.40 2.78
CA SER A 367 -3.00 -12.63 2.08
C SER A 367 -2.03 -13.58 1.35
N GLN A 368 -1.54 -14.63 2.03
CA GLN A 368 -0.75 -15.67 1.36
C GLN A 368 -1.50 -16.41 0.24
N ALA A 369 -2.82 -16.54 0.36
CA ALA A 369 -3.65 -17.19 -0.63
C ALA A 369 -3.87 -16.33 -1.87
N ASP A 370 -3.94 -15.00 -1.73
CA ASP A 370 -4.07 -14.06 -2.85
C ASP A 370 -2.87 -14.15 -3.80
N HIS A 371 -1.67 -14.36 -3.27
CA HIS A 371 -0.45 -14.54 -4.08
C HIS A 371 -0.25 -15.99 -4.55
N ALA A 372 -1.13 -16.92 -4.16
CA ALA A 372 -1.05 -18.33 -4.56
C ALA A 372 -2.01 -18.64 -5.72
N THR A 373 -1.73 -19.71 -6.48
CA THR A 373 -2.63 -20.17 -7.54
C THR A 373 -3.02 -21.65 -7.39
N GLY A 374 -4.15 -22.00 -7.99
CA GLY A 374 -4.65 -23.39 -8.05
C GLY A 374 -4.80 -24.05 -6.68
N SER A 375 -4.26 -25.26 -6.54
CA SER A 375 -4.45 -26.06 -5.32
C SER A 375 -3.82 -25.44 -4.06
N LYS A 376 -2.77 -24.63 -4.20
CA LYS A 376 -2.09 -23.97 -3.08
C LYS A 376 -2.98 -22.87 -2.49
N ARG A 377 -3.56 -22.02 -3.34
CA ARG A 377 -4.55 -20.99 -2.95
C ARG A 377 -5.70 -21.60 -2.16
N ASN A 378 -6.36 -22.60 -2.75
CA ASN A 378 -7.51 -23.24 -2.09
C ASN A 378 -7.13 -23.94 -0.78
N LYS A 379 -5.89 -24.41 -0.62
CA LYS A 379 -5.41 -24.99 0.64
C LYS A 379 -5.23 -23.92 1.71
N LEU A 380 -4.63 -22.77 1.37
CA LEU A 380 -4.42 -21.65 2.28
C LEU A 380 -5.76 -21.06 2.75
N ILE A 381 -6.71 -20.86 1.83
CA ILE A 381 -8.05 -20.38 2.19
C ILE A 381 -8.75 -21.36 3.15
N LYS A 382 -8.66 -22.66 2.88
CA LYS A 382 -9.21 -23.70 3.79
C LYS A 382 -8.50 -23.74 5.14
N GLN A 383 -7.21 -23.40 5.19
CA GLN A 383 -6.50 -23.25 6.45
C GLN A 383 -6.98 -22.00 7.22
N ALA A 384 -7.22 -20.88 6.53
CA ALA A 384 -7.80 -19.69 7.13
C ALA A 384 -9.16 -20.00 7.78
N LEU A 385 -10.06 -20.67 7.05
CA LEU A 385 -11.37 -21.10 7.57
C LEU A 385 -11.28 -22.10 8.73
N ALA A 386 -10.23 -22.92 8.78
CA ALA A 386 -10.03 -23.84 9.90
C ALA A 386 -9.60 -23.11 11.18
N VAL A 387 -8.96 -21.95 11.07
CA VAL A 387 -8.52 -21.11 12.18
C VAL A 387 -9.62 -20.13 12.60
N TYR A 388 -10.28 -19.49 11.62
CA TYR A 388 -11.36 -18.55 11.82
C TYR A 388 -12.54 -18.88 10.87
N PRO A 389 -13.51 -19.67 11.33
CA PRO A 389 -14.64 -20.10 10.48
C PRO A 389 -15.57 -18.98 10.02
N ASN A 390 -15.56 -17.83 10.71
CA ASN A 390 -16.37 -16.66 10.38
C ASN A 390 -15.62 -15.66 9.47
N CYS A 391 -14.57 -16.10 8.75
CA CYS A 391 -13.88 -15.25 7.79
C CYS A 391 -14.70 -15.14 6.49
N LEU A 392 -15.45 -14.04 6.34
CA LEU A 392 -16.28 -13.78 5.16
C LEU A 392 -15.45 -13.77 3.88
N GLU A 393 -14.29 -13.13 3.90
CA GLU A 393 -13.39 -12.94 2.75
C GLU A 393 -12.91 -14.29 2.21
N ALA A 394 -12.63 -15.24 3.10
CA ALA A 394 -12.21 -16.59 2.72
C ALA A 394 -13.26 -17.30 1.85
N TYR A 395 -14.55 -17.14 2.18
CA TYR A 395 -15.63 -17.73 1.38
C TYR A 395 -15.80 -17.02 0.05
N LEU A 396 -15.67 -15.69 0.00
CA LEU A 396 -15.70 -14.93 -1.27
C LEU A 396 -14.55 -15.34 -2.19
N MET A 397 -13.32 -15.48 -1.67
CA MET A 397 -12.17 -15.95 -2.44
C MET A 397 -12.37 -17.36 -3.00
N LEU A 398 -13.04 -18.26 -2.26
CA LEU A 398 -13.42 -19.58 -2.79
C LEU A 398 -14.48 -19.44 -3.90
N ALA A 399 -15.45 -18.56 -3.74
CA ALA A 399 -16.53 -18.33 -4.70
C ALA A 399 -16.02 -17.87 -6.07
N GLU A 400 -14.92 -17.10 -6.11
CA GLU A 400 -14.24 -16.70 -7.36
C GLU A 400 -13.70 -17.88 -8.16
N SER A 401 -13.31 -18.96 -7.47
CA SER A 401 -12.74 -20.17 -8.07
C SER A 401 -13.76 -21.30 -8.24
N ALA A 402 -15.03 -21.05 -7.95
CA ALA A 402 -16.11 -22.03 -8.06
C ALA A 402 -16.24 -22.54 -9.51
N GLN A 403 -16.48 -23.84 -9.65
CA GLN A 403 -16.57 -24.50 -10.96
C GLN A 403 -18.00 -24.60 -11.49
N SER A 404 -18.99 -24.21 -10.68
CA SER A 404 -20.41 -24.22 -11.01
C SER A 404 -21.12 -23.02 -10.39
N LEU A 405 -22.26 -22.64 -10.95
CA LEU A 405 -23.07 -21.54 -10.42
C LEU A 405 -23.62 -21.90 -9.03
N GLU A 406 -23.97 -23.17 -8.83
CA GLU A 406 -24.49 -23.68 -7.56
C GLU A 406 -23.42 -23.65 -6.47
N GLU A 407 -22.19 -24.11 -6.76
CA GLU A 407 -21.07 -24.02 -5.81
C GLU A 407 -20.76 -22.57 -5.45
N LYS A 408 -20.85 -21.65 -6.43
CA LYS A 408 -20.65 -20.23 -6.19
C LYS A 408 -21.74 -19.66 -5.27
N SER A 409 -23.01 -20.02 -5.48
CA SER A 409 -24.12 -19.63 -4.59
C SER A 409 -23.89 -20.08 -3.16
N ASP A 410 -23.55 -21.36 -2.97
CA ASP A 410 -23.30 -21.94 -1.64
C ASP A 410 -22.18 -21.20 -0.89
N LEU A 411 -21.09 -20.87 -1.59
CA LEU A 411 -19.95 -20.15 -1.02
C LEU A 411 -20.29 -18.70 -0.68
N ILE A 412 -21.03 -17.98 -1.54
CA ILE A 412 -21.46 -16.60 -1.24
C ILE A 412 -22.41 -16.58 -0.03
N LEU A 413 -23.34 -17.53 0.06
CA LEU A 413 -24.24 -17.64 1.21
C LEU A 413 -23.47 -17.94 2.50
N GLN A 414 -22.41 -18.76 2.44
CA GLN A 414 -21.50 -18.96 3.58
C GLN A 414 -20.76 -17.68 3.95
N ALA A 415 -20.34 -16.87 2.98
CA ALA A 415 -19.72 -15.56 3.21
C ALA A 415 -20.68 -14.61 3.94
N ILE A 416 -21.93 -14.51 3.46
CA ILE A 416 -22.98 -13.70 4.09
C ILE A 416 -23.20 -14.16 5.53
N GLN A 417 -23.39 -15.46 5.75
CA GLN A 417 -23.61 -16.02 7.09
C GLN A 417 -22.42 -15.76 8.04
N ALA A 418 -21.20 -15.83 7.54
CA ALA A 418 -19.99 -15.49 8.30
C ALA A 418 -19.99 -14.02 8.73
N GLY A 419 -20.34 -13.11 7.81
CA GLY A 419 -20.50 -11.69 8.12
C GLY A 419 -21.61 -11.39 9.12
N GLU A 420 -22.77 -12.05 9.02
CA GLU A 420 -23.85 -11.94 10.01
C GLU A 420 -23.38 -12.35 11.41
N ASN A 421 -22.64 -13.45 11.50
CA ASN A 421 -22.09 -13.95 12.76
C ASN A 421 -21.05 -13.00 13.35
N GLU A 422 -20.27 -12.34 12.50
CA GLU A 422 -19.22 -11.40 12.92
C GLU A 422 -19.79 -10.07 13.39
N LEU A 423 -20.75 -9.50 12.66
CA LEU A 423 -21.44 -8.26 13.05
C LEU A 423 -22.33 -8.49 14.28
N GLY A 424 -23.01 -9.62 14.35
CA GLY A 424 -23.89 -9.98 15.44
C GLY A 424 -25.22 -9.20 15.46
N THR A 425 -26.20 -9.74 16.18
CA THR A 425 -27.59 -9.22 16.13
C THR A 425 -27.76 -7.81 16.67
N GLU A 426 -26.92 -7.39 17.62
CA GLU A 426 -26.97 -6.03 18.21
C GLU A 426 -26.59 -4.99 17.16
N PHE A 427 -25.55 -5.25 16.37
CA PHE A 427 -25.13 -4.38 15.27
C PHE A 427 -26.26 -4.17 14.26
N PHE A 428 -26.98 -5.22 13.89
CA PHE A 428 -28.13 -5.11 12.97
C PHE A 428 -29.28 -4.28 13.54
N GLN A 429 -29.52 -4.36 14.85
CA GLN A 429 -30.60 -3.60 15.50
C GLN A 429 -30.25 -2.12 15.68
N GLU A 430 -28.99 -1.82 15.95
CA GLU A 430 -28.54 -0.45 16.23
C GLU A 430 -28.27 0.36 14.97
N ASN A 431 -27.84 -0.29 13.89
CA ASN A 431 -27.34 0.40 12.70
C ASN A 431 -28.21 0.19 11.45
N GLU A 432 -29.43 -0.36 11.59
CA GLU A 432 -30.33 -0.60 10.45
C GLU A 432 -30.53 0.67 9.59
N GLY A 433 -30.23 0.55 8.29
CA GLY A 433 -30.30 1.67 7.35
C GLY A 433 -29.05 2.53 7.26
N GLU A 434 -28.10 2.35 8.18
CA GLU A 434 -26.85 3.11 8.26
C GLU A 434 -25.60 2.25 7.95
N PHE A 435 -25.77 0.99 7.52
CA PHE A 435 -24.65 0.06 7.28
C PHE A 435 -23.57 0.64 6.36
N GLY A 436 -23.97 1.45 5.37
CA GLY A 436 -23.04 2.10 4.44
C GLY A 436 -22.03 3.05 5.10
N PHE A 437 -22.25 3.45 6.35
CA PHE A 437 -21.35 4.30 7.13
C PHE A 437 -20.40 3.52 8.06
N HIS A 438 -20.58 2.21 8.18
CA HIS A 438 -19.80 1.38 9.10
C HIS A 438 -18.76 0.54 8.35
N PRO A 439 -17.45 0.75 8.58
CA PRO A 439 -16.39 -0.05 7.99
C PRO A 439 -16.56 -1.55 8.23
N GLU A 440 -17.07 -1.93 9.41
CA GLU A 440 -17.32 -3.31 9.81
C GLU A 440 -18.36 -4.00 8.91
N ALA A 441 -19.34 -3.26 8.39
CA ALA A 441 -20.41 -3.78 7.54
C ALA A 441 -20.05 -3.79 6.04
N LYS A 442 -18.94 -3.15 5.64
CA LYS A 442 -18.55 -2.98 4.24
C LYS A 442 -18.47 -4.32 3.50
N ASN A 443 -17.77 -5.30 4.07
CA ASN A 443 -17.58 -6.60 3.42
C ASN A 443 -18.86 -7.45 3.44
N TYR A 444 -19.73 -7.26 4.45
CA TYR A 444 -21.05 -7.87 4.47
C TYR A 444 -21.96 -7.33 3.36
N LEU A 445 -22.04 -6.01 3.20
CA LEU A 445 -22.80 -5.38 2.11
C LEU A 445 -22.27 -5.82 0.73
N TYR A 446 -20.95 -5.91 0.58
CA TYR A 446 -20.32 -6.37 -0.65
C TYR A 446 -20.66 -7.83 -0.98
N ALA A 447 -20.62 -8.74 0.00
CA ALA A 447 -21.01 -10.14 -0.19
C ALA A 447 -22.47 -10.27 -0.64
N ASN A 448 -23.36 -9.45 -0.07
CA ASN A 448 -24.78 -9.41 -0.43
C ASN A 448 -25.02 -8.83 -1.83
N GLU A 449 -24.21 -7.85 -2.27
CA GLU A 449 -24.25 -7.32 -3.63
C GLU A 449 -23.76 -8.36 -4.66
N ILE A 450 -22.67 -9.07 -4.37
CA ILE A 450 -22.21 -10.20 -5.20
C ILE A 450 -23.32 -11.25 -5.34
N TYR A 451 -24.03 -11.54 -4.25
CA TYR A 451 -25.13 -12.50 -4.27
C TYR A 451 -26.28 -12.04 -5.16
N MET A 452 -26.70 -10.78 -5.04
CA MET A 452 -27.72 -10.17 -5.90
C MET A 452 -27.37 -10.31 -7.39
N ILE A 453 -26.13 -9.95 -7.76
CA ILE A 453 -25.65 -10.04 -9.14
C ILE A 453 -25.59 -11.50 -9.62
N HIS A 454 -25.17 -12.41 -8.75
CA HIS A 454 -25.10 -13.84 -9.07
C HIS A 454 -26.49 -14.45 -9.29
N LEU A 455 -27.49 -14.09 -8.47
CA LEU A 455 -28.89 -14.48 -8.65
C LEU A 455 -29.44 -14.00 -10.00
N ALA A 456 -29.21 -12.73 -10.33
CA ALA A 456 -29.60 -12.16 -11.62
C ALA A 456 -28.97 -12.92 -12.80
N ALA A 457 -27.67 -13.25 -12.71
CA ALA A 457 -26.96 -14.01 -13.73
C ALA A 457 -27.48 -15.46 -13.90
N MET A 458 -28.09 -16.04 -12.86
CA MET A 458 -28.78 -17.33 -12.94
C MET A 458 -30.21 -17.23 -13.50
N GLY A 459 -30.73 -16.01 -13.69
CA GLY A 459 -32.12 -15.76 -14.08
C GLY A 459 -33.11 -15.85 -12.92
N GLU A 460 -32.64 -15.87 -11.68
CA GLU A 460 -33.47 -15.85 -10.46
C GLU A 460 -33.82 -14.39 -10.10
N LEU A 461 -34.58 -13.74 -10.98
CA LEU A 461 -34.82 -12.30 -10.91
C LEU A 461 -35.58 -11.88 -9.65
N GLU A 462 -36.59 -12.64 -9.22
CA GLU A 462 -37.35 -12.32 -8.01
C GLU A 462 -36.49 -12.37 -6.75
N ASP A 463 -35.60 -13.37 -6.64
CA ASP A 463 -34.70 -13.49 -5.49
C ASP A 463 -33.62 -12.39 -5.52
N ALA A 464 -33.12 -12.04 -6.71
CA ALA A 464 -32.21 -10.90 -6.87
C ALA A 464 -32.87 -9.57 -6.44
N ILE A 465 -34.13 -9.36 -6.79
CA ILE A 465 -34.91 -8.18 -6.38
C ILE A 465 -35.05 -8.13 -4.85
N ILE A 466 -35.45 -9.23 -4.21
CA ILE A 466 -35.57 -9.31 -2.75
C ILE A 466 -34.23 -8.95 -2.09
N GLN A 467 -33.13 -9.47 -2.64
CA GLN A 467 -31.79 -9.20 -2.14
C GLN A 467 -31.39 -7.72 -2.30
N GLY A 468 -31.71 -7.09 -3.43
CA GLY A 468 -31.44 -5.67 -3.67
C GLY A 468 -32.31 -4.74 -2.81
N GLU A 469 -33.58 -5.08 -2.59
CA GLU A 469 -34.46 -4.36 -1.67
C GLU A 469 -33.93 -4.41 -0.22
N MET A 470 -33.46 -5.59 0.21
CA MET A 470 -32.82 -5.75 1.51
C MET A 470 -31.55 -4.89 1.62
N LEU A 471 -30.70 -4.85 0.58
CA LEU A 471 -29.52 -3.98 0.57
C LEU A 471 -29.89 -2.49 0.72
N LEU A 472 -30.89 -2.01 -0.01
CA LEU A 472 -31.36 -0.62 0.12
C LEU A 472 -31.95 -0.32 1.51
N HIS A 473 -32.57 -1.31 2.16
CA HIS A 473 -33.11 -1.18 3.51
C HIS A 473 -32.00 -1.12 4.57
N LEU A 474 -30.92 -1.89 4.39
CA LEU A 474 -29.75 -1.83 5.27
C LEU A 474 -28.89 -0.58 5.03
N ASN A 475 -28.96 -0.02 3.83
CA ASN A 475 -28.14 1.10 3.37
C ASN A 475 -29.01 2.18 2.70
N ASN A 476 -29.71 2.97 3.52
CA ASN A 476 -30.72 3.92 3.05
C ASN A 476 -30.18 5.01 2.11
N MET A 477 -28.91 5.38 2.31
CA MET A 477 -28.22 6.37 1.48
C MET A 477 -27.77 5.81 0.14
N ASP A 478 -27.85 4.49 -0.05
CA ASP A 478 -27.49 3.79 -1.27
C ASP A 478 -26.12 4.24 -1.82
N ASN A 479 -25.12 4.27 -0.95
CA ASN A 479 -23.76 4.65 -1.34
C ASN A 479 -23.10 3.61 -2.27
N GLN A 480 -23.64 2.39 -2.35
CA GLN A 480 -23.23 1.34 -3.31
C GLN A 480 -23.86 1.53 -4.71
N GLY A 481 -24.97 2.26 -4.82
CA GLY A 481 -25.66 2.46 -6.09
C GLY A 481 -26.57 1.32 -6.51
N ILE A 482 -27.05 0.51 -5.56
CA ILE A 482 -27.96 -0.63 -5.77
C ILE A 482 -29.24 -0.20 -6.50
N ARG A 483 -29.68 1.06 -6.37
CA ARG A 483 -30.84 1.58 -7.10
C ARG A 483 -30.74 1.40 -8.61
N TYR A 484 -29.54 1.42 -9.19
CA TYR A 484 -29.36 1.29 -10.64
C TYR A 484 -29.64 -0.14 -11.09
N GLN A 485 -29.00 -1.14 -10.47
CA GLN A 485 -29.27 -2.54 -10.81
C GLN A 485 -30.70 -2.94 -10.44
N LEU A 486 -31.23 -2.47 -9.31
CA LEU A 486 -32.59 -2.80 -8.89
C LEU A 486 -33.64 -2.25 -9.87
N LEU A 487 -33.42 -1.05 -10.43
CA LEU A 487 -34.29 -0.50 -11.47
C LEU A 487 -34.31 -1.38 -12.72
N THR A 488 -33.14 -1.85 -13.17
CA THR A 488 -33.01 -2.79 -14.30
C THR A 488 -33.73 -4.10 -13.99
N LEU A 489 -33.52 -4.68 -12.81
CA LEU A 489 -34.16 -5.92 -12.38
C LEU A 489 -35.69 -5.80 -12.34
N TYR A 490 -36.24 -4.72 -11.79
CA TYR A 490 -37.69 -4.51 -11.79
C TYR A 490 -38.26 -4.43 -13.21
N LEU A 491 -37.57 -3.79 -14.15
CA LEU A 491 -38.01 -3.73 -15.54
C LEU A 491 -37.94 -5.09 -16.22
N GLU A 492 -36.86 -5.84 -16.00
CA GLU A 492 -36.67 -7.18 -16.57
C GLU A 492 -37.71 -8.18 -16.04
N ALA A 493 -38.05 -8.09 -14.75
CA ALA A 493 -39.08 -8.91 -14.12
C ALA A 493 -40.52 -8.39 -14.36
N GLU A 494 -40.69 -7.36 -15.20
CA GLU A 494 -41.97 -6.69 -15.48
C GLU A 494 -42.71 -6.17 -14.22
N GLN A 495 -41.97 -5.87 -13.14
CA GLN A 495 -42.48 -5.31 -11.89
C GLN A 495 -42.59 -3.79 -11.98
N PHE A 496 -43.40 -3.31 -12.93
CA PHE A 496 -43.48 -1.90 -13.33
C PHE A 496 -43.91 -0.96 -12.20
N GLU A 497 -44.80 -1.38 -11.31
CA GLU A 497 -45.23 -0.57 -10.17
C GLU A 497 -44.06 -0.30 -9.19
N TYR A 498 -43.18 -1.28 -8.98
CA TYR A 498 -42.01 -1.14 -8.11
C TYR A 498 -40.91 -0.31 -8.78
N ALA A 499 -40.69 -0.50 -10.09
CA ALA A 499 -39.82 0.38 -10.87
C ALA A 499 -40.28 1.85 -10.78
N GLN A 500 -41.60 2.09 -10.87
CA GLN A 500 -42.17 3.43 -10.72
C GLN A 500 -41.88 4.01 -9.33
N LEU A 501 -42.13 3.26 -8.26
CA LEU A 501 -41.88 3.71 -6.89
C LEU A 501 -40.39 4.03 -6.66
N LEU A 502 -39.49 3.23 -7.23
CA LEU A 502 -38.04 3.48 -7.14
C LEU A 502 -37.64 4.78 -7.87
N LEU A 503 -38.17 4.99 -9.08
CA LEU A 503 -37.97 6.24 -9.82
C LEU A 503 -38.54 7.47 -9.10
N GLU A 504 -39.64 7.32 -8.38
CA GLU A 504 -40.23 8.39 -7.57
C GLU A 504 -39.41 8.67 -6.30
N LYS A 505 -38.81 7.63 -5.69
CA LYS A 505 -37.93 7.76 -4.51
C LYS A 505 -36.65 8.55 -4.83
N TYR A 506 -36.07 8.34 -6.01
CA TYR A 506 -34.85 9.02 -6.48
C TYR A 506 -35.15 9.93 -7.68
N ALA A 507 -36.19 10.76 -7.56
CA ALA A 507 -36.71 11.57 -8.68
C ALA A 507 -35.74 12.67 -9.17
N GLU A 508 -34.73 13.00 -8.36
CA GLU A 508 -33.65 13.93 -8.68
C GLU A 508 -32.50 13.33 -9.50
N ASP A 509 -32.50 12.00 -9.70
CA ASP A 509 -31.46 11.33 -10.49
C ASP A 509 -31.71 11.55 -11.99
N GLU A 510 -30.83 12.36 -12.60
CA GLU A 510 -30.87 12.73 -14.02
C GLU A 510 -29.86 11.91 -14.87
N THR A 511 -29.43 10.75 -14.38
CA THR A 511 -28.53 9.87 -15.15
C THR A 511 -29.24 9.25 -16.36
N ALA A 512 -28.45 8.78 -17.33
CA ALA A 512 -28.96 8.00 -18.44
C ALA A 512 -29.76 6.79 -17.93
N SER A 513 -29.29 6.12 -16.87
CA SER A 513 -29.98 4.98 -16.27
C SER A 513 -31.41 5.33 -15.87
N PHE A 514 -31.62 6.43 -15.15
CA PHE A 514 -32.95 6.82 -14.70
C PHE A 514 -33.81 7.37 -15.83
N LEU A 515 -33.27 8.24 -16.68
CA LEU A 515 -34.04 8.92 -17.72
C LEU A 515 -34.50 7.96 -18.83
N TYR A 516 -33.61 7.08 -19.30
CA TYR A 516 -33.95 6.10 -20.33
C TYR A 516 -34.88 5.01 -19.77
N ASN A 517 -34.63 4.49 -18.56
CA ASN A 517 -35.51 3.50 -17.94
C ASN A 517 -36.88 4.08 -17.58
N LYS A 518 -36.99 5.37 -17.25
CA LYS A 518 -38.27 6.06 -17.08
C LYS A 518 -39.06 6.15 -18.39
N ALA A 519 -38.40 6.41 -19.51
CA ALA A 519 -39.03 6.40 -20.82
C ALA A 519 -39.49 4.98 -21.22
N LEU A 520 -38.66 3.97 -20.95
CA LEU A 520 -38.99 2.56 -21.19
C LEU A 520 -40.16 2.09 -20.32
N LEU A 521 -40.16 2.41 -19.03
CA LEU A 521 -41.26 2.12 -18.12
C LEU A 521 -42.57 2.75 -18.60
N SER A 522 -42.53 4.03 -18.96
CA SER A 522 -43.70 4.73 -19.51
C SER A 522 -44.24 4.04 -20.77
N TYR A 523 -43.35 3.51 -21.61
CA TYR A 523 -43.72 2.73 -22.79
C TYR A 523 -44.38 1.40 -22.43
N HIS A 524 -43.84 0.62 -21.48
CA HIS A 524 -44.47 -0.63 -21.06
C HIS A 524 -45.85 -0.41 -20.43
N MET A 525 -46.00 0.62 -19.60
CA MET A 525 -47.26 0.90 -18.90
C MET A 525 -48.33 1.52 -19.81
N ASN A 526 -47.95 2.42 -20.72
CA ASN A 526 -48.91 3.26 -21.45
C ASN A 526 -48.82 3.13 -22.98
N GLY A 527 -47.83 2.41 -23.50
CA GLY A 527 -47.50 2.36 -24.93
C GLY A 527 -46.84 3.64 -25.43
N LEU A 528 -46.71 3.77 -26.75
CA LEU A 528 -46.05 4.91 -27.38
C LEU A 528 -46.94 6.16 -27.41
N THR A 529 -47.06 6.83 -26.27
CA THR A 529 -47.87 8.04 -26.11
C THR A 529 -47.07 9.33 -26.36
N LYS A 530 -47.74 10.48 -26.33
CA LYS A 530 -47.06 11.78 -26.38
C LYS A 530 -46.11 11.97 -25.19
N GLU A 531 -46.52 11.53 -24.01
CA GLU A 531 -45.73 11.62 -22.77
C GLU A 531 -44.48 10.74 -22.85
N THR A 532 -44.63 9.49 -23.31
CA THR A 532 -43.51 8.56 -23.52
C THR A 532 -42.48 9.13 -24.49
N LYS A 533 -42.93 9.74 -25.60
CA LYS A 533 -42.04 10.43 -26.55
C LYS A 533 -41.35 11.64 -25.94
N GLU A 534 -42.01 12.36 -25.03
CA GLU A 534 -41.43 13.50 -24.32
C GLU A 534 -40.34 13.05 -23.35
N LEU A 535 -40.59 12.00 -22.56
CA LEU A 535 -39.59 11.37 -21.69
C LEU A 535 -38.38 10.86 -22.48
N LEU A 536 -38.61 10.18 -23.61
CA LEU A 536 -37.53 9.72 -24.48
C LEU A 536 -36.70 10.87 -25.04
N ASN A 537 -37.33 11.99 -25.41
CA ASN A 537 -36.62 13.18 -25.86
C ASN A 537 -35.79 13.83 -24.75
N ILE A 538 -36.28 13.83 -23.51
CA ILE A 538 -35.51 14.32 -22.35
C ILE A 538 -34.26 13.44 -22.16
N ALA A 539 -34.42 12.12 -22.17
CA ALA A 539 -33.31 11.18 -22.04
C ALA A 539 -32.24 11.38 -23.13
N LYS A 540 -32.67 11.54 -24.39
CA LYS A 540 -31.77 11.85 -25.51
C LYS A 540 -31.05 13.19 -25.40
N GLN A 541 -31.71 14.21 -24.84
CA GLN A 541 -31.10 15.51 -24.65
C GLN A 541 -30.03 15.47 -23.57
N GLN A 542 -30.24 14.68 -22.51
CA GLN A 542 -29.27 14.51 -21.44
C GLN A 542 -28.07 13.68 -21.91
N ASN A 543 -28.28 12.52 -22.54
CA ASN A 543 -27.20 11.71 -23.09
C ASN A 543 -27.55 11.22 -24.51
N PRO A 544 -27.07 11.92 -25.56
CA PRO A 544 -27.37 11.56 -26.94
C PRO A 544 -26.63 10.30 -27.42
N TYR A 545 -25.58 9.86 -26.72
CA TYR A 545 -24.74 8.74 -27.15
C TYR A 545 -25.40 7.37 -26.90
N VAL A 546 -26.31 7.27 -25.92
CA VAL A 546 -27.02 6.02 -25.59
C VAL A 546 -27.74 5.45 -26.82
N ALA A 547 -28.39 6.33 -27.60
CA ALA A 547 -29.12 5.92 -28.80
C ALA A 547 -28.22 5.23 -29.82
N ASP A 548 -26.95 5.63 -29.96
CA ASP A 548 -26.03 5.01 -30.91
C ASP A 548 -25.69 3.56 -30.51
N PHE A 549 -25.58 3.28 -29.22
CA PHE A 549 -25.30 1.93 -28.70
C PHE A 549 -26.54 1.04 -28.73
N LEU A 550 -27.70 1.54 -28.29
CA LEU A 550 -28.94 0.76 -28.29
C LEU A 550 -29.41 0.39 -29.71
N THR A 551 -29.11 1.23 -30.71
CA THR A 551 -29.52 1.00 -32.11
C THR A 551 -28.44 0.31 -32.97
N ASP A 552 -27.40 -0.26 -32.34
CA ASP A 552 -26.27 -0.93 -33.00
C ASP A 552 -25.52 -0.06 -34.03
N ARG A 553 -25.62 1.28 -33.94
CA ARG A 553 -24.79 2.18 -34.75
C ARG A 553 -23.35 2.17 -34.27
N LYS A 554 -23.14 1.87 -32.99
CA LYS A 554 -21.85 1.60 -32.36
C LYS A 554 -21.94 0.26 -31.62
N GLU A 555 -20.85 -0.51 -31.68
CA GLU A 555 -20.71 -1.70 -30.85
C GLU A 555 -20.52 -1.28 -29.38
N VAL A 556 -21.22 -1.95 -28.47
CA VAL A 556 -21.01 -1.79 -27.02
C VAL A 556 -19.65 -2.42 -26.67
N PRO A 557 -18.69 -1.65 -26.13
CA PRO A 557 -17.42 -2.19 -25.67
C PRO A 557 -17.63 -3.32 -24.65
N MET A 558 -16.80 -4.36 -24.72
CA MET A 558 -16.81 -5.42 -23.69
C MET A 558 -16.21 -4.92 -22.36
N ASP A 559 -15.26 -3.99 -22.43
CA ASP A 559 -14.65 -3.41 -21.25
C ASP A 559 -15.55 -2.30 -20.70
N GLU A 560 -15.80 -2.31 -19.40
CA GLU A 560 -16.45 -1.20 -18.70
C GLU A 560 -15.67 0.12 -18.90
N PRO A 561 -16.37 1.26 -18.97
CA PRO A 561 -15.74 2.57 -19.13
C PRO A 561 -14.84 2.91 -17.94
N GLU A 562 -13.73 3.61 -18.19
CA GLU A 562 -12.74 3.95 -17.13
C GLU A 562 -13.23 5.00 -16.12
N PHE A 563 -14.25 5.79 -16.50
CA PHE A 563 -14.98 6.77 -15.69
C PHE A 563 -16.38 6.96 -16.28
N ILE A 564 -17.41 7.07 -15.43
CA ILE A 564 -18.76 7.44 -15.87
C ILE A 564 -18.92 8.95 -15.67
N MET A 565 -19.13 9.67 -16.78
CA MET A 565 -19.42 11.11 -16.75
C MET A 565 -20.84 11.31 -17.26
N ILE A 566 -21.69 11.92 -16.43
CA ILE A 566 -23.11 12.13 -16.74
C ILE A 566 -23.22 12.99 -18.00
N GLY A 567 -23.99 12.50 -18.97
CA GLY A 567 -24.25 13.10 -20.28
C GLY A 567 -23.22 12.75 -21.36
N GLU A 568 -22.16 12.01 -21.02
CA GLU A 568 -21.09 11.67 -21.96
C GLU A 568 -21.18 10.22 -22.46
N GLU A 569 -20.37 9.91 -23.47
CA GLU A 569 -20.31 8.59 -24.10
C GLU A 569 -19.99 7.46 -23.10
N SER A 570 -19.24 7.76 -22.03
CA SER A 570 -18.89 6.75 -21.04
C SER A 570 -20.07 6.33 -20.16
N GLU A 571 -20.98 7.25 -19.81
CA GLU A 571 -22.25 6.88 -19.17
C GLU A 571 -23.13 6.07 -20.13
N ALA A 572 -23.11 6.40 -21.42
CA ALA A 572 -23.87 5.66 -22.42
C ALA A 572 -23.39 4.22 -22.60
N ILE A 573 -22.07 3.99 -22.53
CA ILE A 573 -21.49 2.63 -22.56
C ILE A 573 -21.97 1.83 -21.34
N ALA A 574 -21.84 2.38 -20.12
CA ALA A 574 -22.27 1.70 -18.91
C ALA A 574 -23.77 1.35 -18.96
N TYR A 575 -24.60 2.34 -19.34
CA TYR A 575 -26.03 2.11 -19.50
C TYR A 575 -26.36 1.01 -20.52
N ALA A 576 -25.70 1.02 -21.68
CA ALA A 576 -25.91 0.00 -22.70
C ALA A 576 -25.45 -1.39 -22.24
N GLN A 577 -24.32 -1.51 -21.53
CA GLN A 577 -23.85 -2.79 -20.97
C GLN A 577 -24.91 -3.42 -20.05
N ASP A 578 -25.54 -2.60 -19.21
CA ASP A 578 -26.47 -3.07 -18.19
C ASP A 578 -27.92 -3.22 -18.69
N ASN A 579 -28.34 -2.48 -19.72
CA ASN A 579 -29.76 -2.38 -20.08
C ASN A 579 -30.06 -2.73 -21.55
N TYR A 580 -29.08 -3.01 -22.40
CA TYR A 580 -29.33 -3.25 -23.83
C TYR A 580 -30.37 -4.36 -24.10
N HIS A 581 -30.37 -5.42 -23.30
CA HIS A 581 -31.35 -6.51 -23.41
C HIS A 581 -32.80 -6.06 -23.19
N LEU A 582 -33.02 -5.00 -22.40
CA LEU A 582 -34.35 -4.43 -22.19
C LEU A 582 -34.89 -3.69 -23.43
N TRP A 583 -34.01 -3.30 -24.37
CA TRP A 583 -34.40 -2.49 -25.53
C TRP A 583 -34.49 -3.27 -26.83
N ILE A 584 -33.66 -4.30 -27.02
CA ILE A 584 -33.42 -4.90 -28.34
C ILE A 584 -34.68 -5.40 -29.06
N ASP A 585 -35.66 -5.92 -28.31
CA ASP A 585 -36.91 -6.46 -28.85
C ASP A 585 -38.07 -5.44 -28.82
N GLU A 586 -37.84 -4.26 -28.26
CA GLU A 586 -38.89 -3.27 -28.01
C GLU A 586 -39.10 -2.33 -29.20
N LYS A 587 -40.37 -2.11 -29.58
CA LYS A 587 -40.67 -1.25 -30.74
C LYS A 587 -40.33 0.22 -30.51
N ILE A 588 -40.25 0.66 -29.25
CA ILE A 588 -39.81 2.02 -28.91
C ILE A 588 -38.37 2.29 -29.36
N LEU A 589 -37.54 1.26 -29.56
CA LEU A 589 -36.19 1.39 -30.11
C LEU A 589 -36.18 2.12 -31.47
N GLN A 590 -37.24 2.00 -32.28
CA GLN A 590 -37.35 2.70 -33.57
C GLN A 590 -37.52 4.22 -33.44
N GLU A 591 -37.83 4.70 -32.25
CA GLU A 591 -37.96 6.12 -31.95
C GLU A 591 -36.63 6.72 -31.48
N LEU A 592 -35.55 5.93 -31.32
CA LEU A 592 -34.17 6.37 -31.01
C LEU A 592 -33.42 6.88 -32.25
#